data_AF-A0AAW1D221-F1
#
_entry.id   AF-A0AAW1D221-F1
#
_cell.length_a   1.000
_cell.length_b   1.000
_cell.length_c   1.000
_cell.angle_alpha   90.00
_cell.angle_beta   90.00
_cell.angle_gamma   90.00
#
_symmetry.space_group_name_H-M   'P 1'
#
loop_
_entity.id
_entity.type
_entity.pdbx_description
1 polymer ?
#
loop_
_entity_poly.entity_id
_entity_poly.type
_entity_poly.pdbx_seq_one_letter_code
_entity_poly.pdbx_strand_id
1 'polypeptide(L)'
;MLLPRGLITSIEADIVPGNDDLSKETEFLWIEGHSALNNNEKVDLLAKEAAVTGEVMDIRLPWSDLKGKAKRHAINRWQAEYYSSEKSRFYKKNFRNVNIPPWFRGLGMNKHLVSTISRIRTDHAICGAYIYKILQRSSPTCRNLPFKR
;
A
#
# COMPACT_ATOMS: atom_id res chain seq x y z
N MET A 1 -8.21 3.79 -24.30
CA MET A 1 -7.35 3.82 -23.10
C MET A 1 -6.77 2.41 -22.96
N LEU A 2 -5.47 2.24 -23.19
CA LEU A 2 -4.83 0.91 -23.28
C LEU A 2 -4.68 0.30 -21.88
N LEU A 3 -5.25 -0.89 -21.66
CA LEU A 3 -5.03 -1.68 -20.45
C LEU A 3 -3.54 -2.07 -20.35
N PRO A 4 -2.98 -2.19 -19.13
CA PRO A 4 -1.58 -2.56 -18.96
C PRO A 4 -1.31 -3.94 -19.56
N ARG A 5 -0.37 -3.98 -20.51
CA ARG A 5 0.08 -5.12 -21.35
C ARG A 5 0.71 -6.30 -20.57
N GLY A 6 0.27 -6.58 -19.35
CA GLY A 6 0.93 -7.55 -18.47
C GLY A 6 0.27 -8.93 -18.42
N LEU A 7 -1.07 -9.01 -18.44
CA LEU A 7 -1.80 -10.26 -18.19
C LEU A 7 -2.21 -10.99 -19.48
N ILE A 8 -2.55 -10.24 -20.53
CA ILE A 8 -3.06 -10.78 -21.79
C ILE A 8 -1.98 -11.59 -22.51
N THR A 9 -0.75 -11.08 -22.57
CA THR A 9 0.37 -11.72 -23.29
C THR A 9 0.82 -13.08 -22.75
N SER A 10 0.58 -13.37 -21.47
CA SER A 10 0.94 -14.67 -20.88
C SER A 10 -0.17 -15.71 -21.01
N ILE A 11 -1.44 -15.27 -21.12
CA ILE A 11 -2.59 -16.16 -21.27
C ILE A 11 -2.76 -16.57 -22.75
N GLU A 12 -2.39 -15.70 -23.70
CA GLU A 12 -2.41 -15.99 -25.14
C GLU A 12 -1.59 -17.22 -25.53
N ALA A 13 -0.47 -17.49 -24.84
CA ALA A 13 0.42 -18.61 -25.14
C ALA A 13 -0.12 -19.98 -24.66
N ASP A 14 -0.99 -19.99 -23.65
CA ASP A 14 -1.53 -21.22 -23.05
C ASP A 14 -2.95 -21.58 -23.53
N ILE A 15 -3.72 -20.59 -24.03
CA ILE A 15 -5.11 -20.81 -24.50
C ILE A 15 -5.19 -21.46 -25.88
N VAL A 16 -4.15 -21.33 -26.71
CA VAL A 16 -4.08 -22.03 -28.00
C VAL A 16 -3.23 -23.28 -27.81
N PRO A 17 -3.82 -24.44 -27.43
CA PRO A 17 -3.10 -25.69 -27.60
C PRO A 17 -2.78 -25.78 -29.09
N GLY A 18 -1.51 -26.01 -29.43
CA GLY A 18 -1.04 -26.11 -30.80
C GLY A 18 -1.98 -26.95 -31.64
N ASN A 19 -2.82 -26.28 -32.43
CA ASN A 19 -3.68 -26.89 -33.42
C ASN A 19 -2.99 -26.57 -34.74
N ASP A 20 -2.08 -27.46 -35.13
CA ASP A 20 -1.32 -27.38 -36.39
C ASP A 20 -2.21 -27.47 -37.64
N ASP A 21 -3.55 -27.57 -37.50
CA ASP A 21 -4.44 -27.86 -38.62
C ASP A 21 -5.49 -26.80 -38.97
N LEU A 22 -5.54 -25.61 -38.34
CA LEU A 22 -6.37 -24.52 -38.85
C LEU A 22 -5.84 -23.15 -38.45
N SER A 23 -5.39 -22.38 -39.44
CA SER A 23 -5.11 -20.94 -39.35
C SER A 23 -6.40 -20.16 -39.04
N LYS A 24 -6.88 -20.22 -37.80
CA LYS A 24 -7.99 -19.39 -37.33
C LYS A 24 -7.43 -18.10 -36.77
N GLU A 25 -7.63 -17.02 -37.52
CA GLU A 25 -7.49 -15.67 -36.96
C GLU A 25 -8.44 -15.53 -35.77
N THR A 26 -7.88 -15.12 -34.63
CA THR A 26 -8.61 -14.94 -33.38
C THR A 26 -8.47 -13.48 -32.96
N GLU A 27 -9.61 -12.81 -32.78
CA GLU A 27 -9.64 -11.43 -32.31
C GLU A 27 -10.10 -11.39 -30.85
N PHE A 28 -9.33 -10.69 -30.00
CA PHE A 28 -9.70 -10.44 -28.62
C PHE A 28 -10.29 -9.04 -28.49
N LEU A 29 -11.52 -8.96 -28.00
CA LEU A 29 -12.23 -7.71 -27.73
C LEU A 29 -12.37 -7.54 -26.22
N TRP A 30 -12.02 -6.35 -25.73
CA TRP A 30 -12.28 -5.99 -24.34
C TRP A 30 -13.70 -5.46 -24.18
N ILE A 31 -14.42 -6.01 -23.21
CA ILE A 31 -15.74 -5.57 -22.80
C ILE A 31 -15.65 -5.20 -21.32
N GLU A 32 -16.31 -4.13 -20.91
CA GLU A 32 -16.40 -3.75 -19.51
C GLU A 32 -17.23 -4.78 -18.72
N GLY A 33 -16.73 -5.17 -17.55
CA GLY A 33 -17.49 -6.02 -16.62
C GLY A 33 -18.75 -5.29 -16.12
N HIS A 34 -19.79 -6.03 -15.77
CA HIS A 34 -21.08 -5.45 -15.35
C HIS A 34 -21.73 -4.54 -16.40
N SER A 35 -21.50 -4.81 -17.69
CA SER A 35 -22.07 -4.09 -18.83
C SER A 35 -23.53 -4.44 -19.13
N ALA A 36 -24.17 -5.31 -18.33
CA ALA A 36 -25.53 -5.81 -18.53
C ALA A 36 -25.73 -6.58 -19.86
N LEU A 37 -24.63 -6.98 -20.51
CA LEU A 37 -24.66 -7.88 -21.66
C LEU A 37 -24.83 -9.31 -21.15
N ASN A 38 -25.93 -9.96 -21.53
CA ASN A 38 -26.34 -11.27 -21.00
C ASN A 38 -25.21 -12.31 -20.99
N ASN A 39 -24.45 -12.43 -22.09
CA ASN A 39 -23.35 -13.38 -22.17
C ASN A 39 -22.15 -13.00 -21.31
N ASN A 40 -21.84 -11.70 -21.21
CA ASN A 40 -20.76 -11.21 -20.34
C ASN A 40 -21.10 -11.46 -18.86
N GLU A 41 -22.32 -11.11 -18.43
CA GLU A 41 -22.77 -11.36 -17.05
C GLU A 41 -22.81 -12.85 -16.72
N LYS A 42 -23.24 -13.70 -17.69
CA LYS A 42 -23.24 -15.15 -17.51
C LYS A 42 -21.83 -15.70 -17.28
N VAL A 43 -20.85 -15.25 -18.08
CA VAL A 43 -19.44 -15.65 -17.91
C VAL A 43 -18.87 -15.13 -16.59
N ASP A 44 -19.16 -13.88 -16.21
CA ASP A 44 -18.76 -13.31 -14.92
C ASP A 44 -19.33 -14.11 -13.74
N LEU A 45 -20.59 -14.56 -13.83
CA LEU A 45 -21.24 -15.38 -12.81
C LEU A 45 -20.59 -16.76 -12.71
N LEU A 46 -20.38 -17.44 -13.84
CA LEU A 46 -19.70 -18.73 -13.87
C LEU A 46 -18.27 -18.64 -13.33
N ALA A 47 -17.54 -17.57 -13.65
CA ALA A 47 -16.20 -17.33 -13.13
C ALA A 47 -16.20 -17.12 -11.60
N LYS A 48 -17.20 -16.38 -11.06
CA LYS A 48 -17.37 -16.20 -9.61
C LYS A 48 -17.71 -17.51 -8.90
N GLU A 49 -18.56 -18.34 -9.48
CA GLU A 49 -18.89 -19.67 -8.94
C GLU A 49 -17.66 -20.58 -8.95
N ALA A 50 -16.96 -20.66 -10.08
CA ALA A 50 -15.74 -21.46 -10.23
C ALA A 50 -14.63 -21.04 -9.25
N ALA A 51 -14.54 -19.75 -8.89
CA ALA A 51 -13.59 -19.28 -7.89
C ALA A 51 -13.83 -19.87 -6.47
N VAL A 52 -15.02 -20.43 -6.21
CA VAL A 52 -15.41 -21.02 -4.92
C VAL A 52 -15.57 -22.54 -5.02
N THR A 53 -16.21 -23.04 -6.07
CA THR A 53 -16.59 -24.45 -6.23
C THR A 53 -15.82 -25.19 -7.32
N GLY A 54 -15.01 -24.46 -8.11
CA GLY A 54 -14.25 -25.03 -9.20
C GLY A 54 -13.04 -25.86 -8.75
N GLU A 55 -12.42 -26.52 -9.71
CA GLU A 55 -11.19 -27.27 -9.49
C GLU A 55 -10.00 -26.33 -9.25
N VAL A 56 -9.14 -26.69 -8.31
CA VAL A 56 -7.91 -25.94 -8.05
C VAL A 56 -6.90 -26.29 -9.14
N MET A 57 -6.56 -25.30 -9.95
CA MET A 57 -5.50 -25.45 -10.95
C MET A 57 -4.14 -25.05 -10.34
N ASP A 58 -3.10 -25.84 -10.61
CA ASP A 58 -1.72 -25.51 -10.21
C ASP A 58 -1.11 -24.48 -11.16
N ILE A 59 -1.64 -23.25 -11.13
CA ILE A 59 -1.12 -22.14 -11.91
C ILE A 59 -0.21 -21.27 -11.04
N ARG A 60 0.95 -20.92 -11.59
CA ARG A 60 1.81 -19.90 -10.99
C ARG A 60 1.18 -18.52 -11.15
N LEU A 61 0.62 -17.99 -10.07
CA LEU A 61 0.10 -16.62 -10.06
C LEU A 61 1.24 -15.60 -10.21
N PRO A 62 1.04 -14.54 -11.00
CA PRO A 62 2.01 -13.47 -11.08
C PRO A 62 2.10 -12.71 -9.75
N TRP A 63 3.30 -12.28 -9.39
CA TRP A 63 3.55 -11.57 -8.13
C TRP A 63 2.71 -10.28 -7.99
N SER A 64 2.31 -9.68 -9.11
CA SER A 64 1.45 -8.49 -9.17
C SER A 64 0.12 -8.70 -8.44
N ASP A 65 -0.44 -9.89 -8.52
CA ASP A 65 -1.76 -10.23 -7.97
C ASP A 65 -1.69 -10.34 -6.44
N LEU A 66 -0.55 -10.81 -5.93
CA LEU A 66 -0.27 -10.88 -4.51
C LEU A 66 0.17 -9.54 -3.93
N LYS A 67 0.78 -8.65 -4.72
CA LYS A 67 1.31 -7.35 -4.25
C LYS A 67 0.26 -6.53 -3.52
N GLY A 68 -0.95 -6.43 -4.07
CA GLY A 68 -2.05 -5.67 -3.47
C GLY A 68 -2.50 -6.27 -2.14
N LYS A 69 -2.65 -7.61 -2.08
CA LYS A 69 -3.00 -8.34 -0.85
C LYS A 69 -1.94 -8.19 0.22
N ALA A 70 -0.66 -8.40 -0.13
CA ALA A 70 0.47 -8.26 0.78
C ALA A 70 0.59 -6.83 1.35
N LYS A 71 0.47 -5.82 0.48
CA LYS A 71 0.47 -4.41 0.91
C LYS A 71 -0.66 -4.15 1.90
N ARG A 72 -1.90 -4.54 1.60
CA ARG A 72 -3.05 -4.35 2.50
C ARG A 72 -2.85 -5.05 3.84
N HIS A 73 -2.35 -6.29 3.82
CA HIS A 73 -2.04 -7.03 5.04
C HIS A 73 -0.99 -6.32 5.91
N ALA A 74 0.11 -5.86 5.30
CA ALA A 74 1.15 -5.11 6.01
C ALA A 74 0.63 -3.79 6.62
N ILE A 75 -0.22 -3.06 5.89
CA ILE A 75 -0.82 -1.81 6.38
C ILE A 75 -1.75 -2.07 7.57
N ASN A 76 -2.60 -3.08 7.46
CA ASN A 76 -3.52 -3.44 8.55
C ASN A 76 -2.76 -3.87 9.81
N ARG A 77 -1.70 -4.66 9.64
CA ARG A 77 -0.81 -5.04 10.73
C ARG A 77 -0.15 -3.82 11.38
N TRP A 78 0.41 -2.92 10.56
CA TRP A 78 1.03 -1.70 11.08
C TRP A 78 0.03 -0.80 11.80
N GLN A 79 -1.19 -0.69 11.28
CA GLN A 79 -2.28 0.05 11.93
C GLN A 79 -2.65 -0.54 13.28
N ALA A 80 -2.70 -1.87 13.41
CA ALA A 80 -2.96 -2.54 14.68
C ALA A 80 -1.84 -2.27 15.70
N GLU A 81 -0.57 -2.39 15.29
CA GLU A 81 0.60 -2.06 16.12
C GLU A 81 0.62 -0.56 16.51
N TYR A 82 0.19 0.30 15.60
CA TYR A 82 0.07 1.74 15.83
C TYR A 82 -0.99 2.03 16.90
N TYR A 83 -2.14 1.36 16.88
CA TYR A 83 -3.17 1.56 17.89
C TYR A 83 -2.79 0.96 19.25
N SER A 84 -2.19 -0.23 19.28
CA SER A 84 -1.86 -0.93 20.54
C SER A 84 -0.69 -0.30 21.29
N SER A 85 0.20 0.42 20.61
CA SER A 85 1.35 1.03 21.25
C SER A 85 0.96 2.22 22.17
N GLU A 86 1.51 2.28 23.37
CA GLU A 86 1.34 3.41 24.29
C GLU A 86 2.18 4.64 23.92
N LYS A 87 3.06 4.53 22.92
CA LYS A 87 3.97 5.61 22.51
C LYS A 87 3.24 6.69 21.73
N SER A 88 3.75 7.92 21.83
CA SER A 88 3.30 9.08 21.05
C SER A 88 1.78 9.36 21.11
N ARG A 89 1.16 9.20 22.29
CA ARG A 89 -0.29 9.43 22.51
C ARG A 89 -0.79 10.76 21.95
N PHE A 90 -0.02 11.85 22.13
CA PHE A 90 -0.37 13.16 21.59
C PHE A 90 -0.42 13.17 20.05
N TYR A 91 0.55 12.53 19.41
CA TYR A 91 0.56 12.37 17.95
C TYR A 91 -0.64 11.55 17.48
N LYS A 92 -0.91 10.42 18.14
CA LYS A 92 -2.04 9.52 17.82
C LYS A 92 -3.41 10.18 17.97
N LYS A 93 -3.54 11.13 18.91
CA LYS A 93 -4.77 11.93 19.08
C LYS A 93 -5.12 12.72 17.80
N ASN A 94 -4.11 13.28 17.14
CA ASN A 94 -4.27 14.10 15.93
C ASN A 94 -4.20 13.27 14.64
N PHE A 95 -3.44 12.18 14.64
CA PHE A 95 -3.22 11.30 13.49
C PHE A 95 -3.59 9.87 13.88
N ARG A 96 -4.86 9.50 13.77
CA ARG A 96 -5.35 8.18 14.21
C ARG A 96 -4.90 7.03 13.31
N ASN A 97 -4.77 7.29 12.01
CA ASN A 97 -4.40 6.28 11.02
C ASN A 97 -2.92 6.41 10.62
N VAL A 98 -2.29 5.27 10.30
CA VAL A 98 -0.99 5.23 9.65
C VAL A 98 -1.09 5.88 8.28
N ASN A 99 -0.20 6.83 7.99
CA ASN A 99 -0.29 7.61 6.78
C ASN A 99 0.64 7.02 5.70
N ILE A 100 0.05 6.57 4.60
CA ILE A 100 0.76 6.02 3.44
C ILE A 100 0.20 6.70 2.20
N PRO A 101 0.99 7.53 1.50
CA PRO A 101 2.42 7.80 1.71
C PRO A 101 2.74 8.62 2.98
N PRO A 102 4.01 8.68 3.42
CA PRO A 102 4.41 9.49 4.55
C PRO A 102 4.13 10.98 4.32
N TRP A 103 3.94 11.74 5.40
CA TRP A 103 3.52 13.14 5.39
C TRP A 103 4.44 14.09 4.59
N PHE A 104 5.69 13.71 4.38
CA PHE A 104 6.69 14.52 3.68
C PHE A 104 6.87 14.16 2.19
N ARG A 105 6.08 13.21 1.66
CA ARG A 105 6.20 12.82 0.24
C ARG A 105 5.90 14.01 -0.66
N GLY A 106 6.81 14.28 -1.59
CA GLY A 106 6.66 15.35 -2.59
C GLY A 106 7.06 16.74 -2.12
N LEU A 107 7.52 16.92 -0.87
CA LEU A 107 7.85 18.24 -0.33
C LEU A 107 9.28 18.74 -0.64
N GLY A 108 10.11 17.93 -1.31
CA GLY A 108 11.49 18.32 -1.66
C GLY A 108 12.42 18.60 -0.46
N MET A 109 12.01 18.23 0.75
CA MET A 109 12.74 18.53 1.99
C MET A 109 13.93 17.60 2.19
N ASN A 110 15.02 18.14 2.77
CA ASN A 110 16.16 17.31 3.17
C ASN A 110 15.82 16.39 4.36
N LYS A 111 16.57 15.29 4.49
CA LYS A 111 16.39 14.27 5.54
C LYS A 111 16.45 14.85 6.95
N HIS A 112 17.33 15.84 7.18
CA HIS A 112 17.50 16.46 8.51
C HIS A 112 16.24 17.18 8.94
N LEU A 113 15.66 18.00 8.06
CA LEU A 113 14.43 18.75 8.34
C LEU A 113 13.25 17.80 8.54
N VAL A 114 13.11 16.77 7.69
CA VAL A 114 12.08 15.73 7.86
C VAL A 114 12.19 15.05 9.22
N SER A 115 13.41 14.73 9.66
CA SER A 115 13.67 14.10 10.96
C SER A 115 13.33 15.03 12.12
N THR A 116 13.73 16.31 12.04
CA THR A 116 13.43 17.32 13.06
C THR A 116 11.94 17.54 13.20
N ILE A 117 11.21 17.73 12.09
CA ILE A 117 9.75 17.89 12.13
C ILE A 117 9.07 16.62 12.63
N SER A 118 9.53 15.43 12.24
CA SER A 118 8.97 14.17 12.74
C SER A 118 9.13 14.05 14.26
N ARG A 119 10.31 14.40 14.80
CA ARG A 119 10.53 14.44 16.25
C ARG A 119 9.58 15.41 16.95
N ILE A 120 9.42 16.62 16.42
CA ILE A 120 8.47 17.62 16.95
C ILE A 120 7.05 17.07 16.94
N ARG A 121 6.59 16.52 15.82
CA ARG A 121 5.26 15.91 15.67
C ARG A 121 5.01 14.83 16.72
N THR A 122 6.02 14.02 17.04
CA THR A 122 5.92 12.91 17.99
C THR A 122 6.23 13.27 19.45
N ASP A 123 6.42 14.55 19.78
CA ASP A 123 6.82 15.02 21.12
C ASP A 123 8.17 14.43 21.60
N HIS A 124 9.10 14.27 20.66
CA HIS A 124 10.48 13.78 20.87
C HIS A 124 11.53 14.80 20.40
N ALA A 125 11.15 16.08 20.30
CA ALA A 125 12.10 17.13 20.00
C ALA A 125 13.12 17.25 21.15
N ILE A 126 14.40 17.43 20.81
CA ILE A 126 15.46 17.70 21.79
C ILE A 126 15.33 19.16 22.23
N CYS A 127 14.29 19.44 23.02
CA CYS A 127 14.04 20.74 23.62
C CYS A 127 14.33 20.69 25.13
N GLY A 128 14.51 21.86 25.77
CA GLY A 128 14.78 21.95 27.20
C GLY A 128 13.77 21.18 28.07
N ALA A 129 12.50 21.18 27.67
CA ALA A 129 11.44 20.44 28.33
C ALA A 129 11.61 18.91 28.22
N TYR A 130 12.01 18.41 27.04
CA TYR A 130 12.29 16.97 26.85
C TYR A 130 13.52 16.53 27.65
N ILE A 131 14.61 17.31 27.63
CA ILE A 131 15.84 17.02 28.38
C ILE A 131 15.57 17.02 29.90
N TYR A 132 14.72 17.95 30.36
CA TYR A 132 14.26 17.97 31.75
C TYR A 132 13.43 16.72 32.11
N LYS A 133 12.53 16.29 31.22
CA LYS A 133 11.70 15.08 31.40
C LYS A 133 12.53 13.80 31.55
N ILE A 134 13.70 13.72 30.90
CA ILE A 134 14.66 12.61 31.05
C ILE A 134 15.70 12.84 32.16
N LEU A 135 15.47 13.85 33.02
CA LEU A 135 16.31 14.19 34.18
C LEU A 135 17.76 14.58 33.84
N GLN A 136 18.01 15.02 32.60
CA GLN A 136 19.32 15.49 32.14
C GLN A 136 19.49 17.01 32.29
N ARG A 137 18.47 17.71 32.82
CA ARG A 137 18.49 19.15 33.10
C ARG A 137 17.67 19.45 34.35
N SER A 138 18.04 20.51 35.08
CA SER A 138 17.38 20.94 36.32
C SER A 138 16.14 21.81 36.14
N SER A 139 15.85 22.29 34.93
CA SER A 139 14.67 23.10 34.62
C SER A 139 14.15 22.81 33.21
N PRO A 140 12.81 22.79 33.00
CA PRO A 140 12.22 22.63 31.67
C PRO A 140 12.35 23.88 30.80
N THR A 141 12.67 25.02 31.40
CA THR A 141 12.81 26.31 30.71
C THR A 141 14.12 26.39 29.96
N CYS A 142 14.08 26.84 28.70
CA CYS A 142 15.27 27.20 27.95
C CYS A 142 15.83 28.52 28.49
N ARG A 143 16.58 28.46 29.59
CA ARG A 143 17.06 29.67 30.27
C ARG A 143 18.21 30.40 29.55
N ASN A 144 18.75 29.83 28.48
CA ASN A 144 19.66 30.46 27.52
C ASN A 144 19.86 29.44 26.37
N LEU A 145 19.54 29.81 25.13
CA LEU A 145 20.02 29.07 23.97
C LEU A 145 21.44 29.59 23.69
N PRO A 146 22.51 28.80 23.84
CA PRO A 146 23.72 29.12 23.09
C PRO A 146 23.36 28.89 21.62
N PHE A 147 23.14 29.97 20.87
CA PHE A 147 23.34 29.95 19.43
C PHE A 147 24.82 29.59 19.22
N LYS A 148 25.15 28.30 19.21
CA LYS A 148 26.39 27.87 18.59
C LYS A 148 26.14 27.92 17.09
N ARG A 149 26.68 29.00 16.49
CA ARG A 149 26.91 29.12 15.05
C ARG A 149 27.73 27.93 14.55
#